data_AF-A0A8H3WHA0-F1
#
_entry.id   AF-A0A8H3WHA0-F1
#
_cell.length_a   1.000
_cell.length_b   1.000
_cell.length_c   1.000
_cell.angle_alpha   90.00
_cell.angle_beta   90.00
_cell.angle_gamma   90.00
#
_symmetry.space_group_name_H-M   'P 1'
#
loop_
_entity.id
_entity.type
_entity.pdbx_description
1 polymer ?
#
loop_
_entity_poly.entity_id
_entity_poly.type
_entity_poly.pdbx_seq_one_letter_code
_entity_poly.pdbx_strand_id
1 'polypeptide(L)'
;MPPQKTIPDEDWEHLRPTIRKLYLEEDRSLKDVCLILGTFHSLYPSKAQLEWKLKQWYFTKNMGVMDWKYVCNEYHRRKCKGKGSKVYLSGIPLRTKAVERGVSRYCYETAIEKTMRHVPKPPMPEDQPLLMCTPGPEQMNRPCRLDNIPWLLSRRLIEVLQVSRSKCQVT
;
A
#
# COMPACT_ATOMS: atom_id res chain seq x y z
N MET A 1 17.96 9.78 31.52
CA MET A 1 16.66 9.37 30.94
C MET A 1 16.45 7.90 31.28
N PRO A 2 15.26 7.49 31.74
CA PRO A 2 14.98 6.07 31.91
C PRO A 2 15.03 5.36 30.54
N PRO A 3 15.52 4.12 30.46
CA PRO A 3 15.52 3.35 29.22
C PRO A 3 14.09 3.18 28.73
N GLN A 4 13.84 3.52 27.45
CA GLN A 4 12.54 3.26 26.84
C GLN A 4 12.33 1.75 26.78
N LYS A 5 11.19 1.27 27.28
CA LYS A 5 10.81 -0.14 27.16
C LYS A 5 10.70 -0.49 25.68
N THR A 6 11.60 -1.35 25.20
CA THR A 6 11.56 -1.88 23.84
C THR A 6 10.43 -2.90 23.77
N ILE A 7 9.47 -2.65 22.88
CA ILE A 7 8.36 -3.57 22.60
C ILE A 7 8.87 -4.60 21.57
N PRO A 8 8.68 -5.91 21.79
CA PRO A 8 9.08 -6.97 20.86
C PRO A 8 8.50 -6.76 19.45
N ASP A 9 9.26 -7.11 18.42
CA ASP A 9 8.81 -6.98 17.03
C ASP A 9 7.60 -7.86 16.71
N GLU A 10 7.45 -9.00 17.41
CA GLU A 10 6.31 -9.92 17.28
C GLU A 10 4.98 -9.24 17.67
N ASP A 11 4.96 -8.50 18.78
CA ASP A 11 3.78 -7.75 19.23
C ASP A 11 3.37 -6.68 18.21
N TRP A 12 4.37 -6.04 17.60
CA TRP A 12 4.15 -5.05 16.55
C TRP A 12 3.56 -5.66 15.29
N GLU A 13 4.10 -6.78 14.81
CA GLU A 13 3.57 -7.44 13.61
C GLU A 13 2.16 -8.03 13.86
N HIS A 14 1.89 -8.54 15.07
CA HIS A 14 0.55 -9.01 15.45
C HIS A 14 -0.49 -7.89 15.38
N LEU A 15 -0.15 -6.68 15.84
CA LEU A 15 -1.06 -5.52 15.81
C LEU A 15 -0.95 -4.67 14.53
N ARG A 16 -0.03 -4.97 13.62
CA ARG A 16 0.13 -4.28 12.34
C ARG A 16 -1.16 -4.10 11.54
N PRO A 17 -2.04 -5.12 11.35
CA PRO A 17 -3.30 -4.92 10.63
C PRO A 17 -4.25 -3.97 11.37
N THR A 18 -4.30 -4.04 12.70
CA THR A 18 -5.11 -3.14 13.53
C THR A 18 -4.60 -1.70 13.43
N ILE A 19 -3.29 -1.50 13.53
CA ILE A 19 -2.66 -0.18 13.37
C ILE A 19 -2.92 0.36 11.96
N ARG A 20 -2.81 -0.48 10.93
CA ARG A 20 -3.12 -0.10 9.55
C ARG A 20 -4.53 0.44 9.43
N LYS A 21 -5.52 -0.29 9.96
CA LYS A 21 -6.93 0.10 9.93
C LYS A 21 -7.15 1.42 10.68
N LEU A 22 -6.73 1.50 11.93
CA LEU A 22 -6.90 2.71 12.76
C LEU A 22 -6.24 3.93 12.12
N TYR A 23 -5.01 3.78 11.64
CA TYR A 23 -4.24 4.89 11.13
C TYR A 23 -4.66 5.29 9.72
N LEU A 24 -4.74 4.35 8.76
CA LEU A 24 -4.96 4.66 7.34
C LEU A 24 -6.43 4.67 6.92
N GLU A 25 -7.27 3.78 7.47
CA GLU A 25 -8.68 3.66 7.06
C GLU A 25 -9.59 4.55 7.89
N GLU A 26 -9.39 4.59 9.21
CA GLU A 26 -10.18 5.42 10.15
C GLU A 26 -9.62 6.83 10.35
N ASP A 27 -8.49 7.15 9.72
CA ASP A 27 -7.81 8.45 9.79
C ASP A 27 -7.51 8.94 11.23
N ARG A 28 -7.28 8.01 12.17
CA ARG A 28 -6.98 8.37 13.58
C ARG A 28 -5.65 9.09 13.71
N SER A 29 -5.53 9.94 14.72
CA SER A 29 -4.26 10.59 15.07
C SER A 29 -3.32 9.61 15.75
N LEU A 30 -2.00 9.85 15.70
CA LEU A 30 -1.01 9.00 16.37
C LEU A 30 -1.27 8.86 17.87
N LYS A 31 -1.76 9.93 18.51
CA LYS A 31 -2.12 9.92 19.94
C LYS A 31 -3.28 8.97 20.20
N ASP A 32 -4.32 9.02 19.37
CA ASP A 32 -5.48 8.14 19.50
C ASP A 32 -5.10 6.69 19.25
N VAL A 33 -4.26 6.43 18.25
CA VAL A 33 -3.75 5.08 17.98
C VAL A 33 -2.99 4.54 19.19
N CYS A 34 -2.05 5.30 19.77
CA CYS A 34 -1.36 4.92 21.01
C CYS A 34 -2.34 4.62 22.15
N LEU A 35 -3.36 5.47 22.35
CA LEU A 35 -4.36 5.29 23.39
C LEU A 35 -5.19 4.01 23.18
N ILE A 36 -5.63 3.74 21.95
CA ILE A 36 -6.41 2.55 21.59
C ILE A 36 -5.56 1.28 21.79
N LEU A 37 -4.29 1.30 21.36
CA LEU A 37 -3.36 0.18 21.57
C LEU A 37 -3.16 -0.11 23.07
N GLY A 38 -3.01 0.93 23.89
CA GLY A 38 -2.85 0.77 25.33
C GLY A 38 -4.11 0.22 25.99
N THR A 39 -5.27 0.77 25.63
CA THR A 39 -6.55 0.46 26.28
C THR A 39 -7.08 -0.93 25.90
N PHE A 40 -6.99 -1.30 24.61
CA PHE A 40 -7.64 -2.52 24.09
C PHE A 40 -6.67 -3.68 23.84
N HIS A 41 -5.38 -3.40 23.69
CA HIS A 41 -4.38 -4.41 23.33
C HIS A 41 -3.22 -4.49 24.32
N SER A 42 -3.28 -3.75 25.44
CA SER A 42 -2.24 -3.71 26.49
C SER A 42 -0.84 -3.35 25.96
N LEU A 43 -0.76 -2.69 24.80
CA LEU A 43 0.48 -2.26 24.17
C LEU A 43 0.59 -0.74 24.34
N TYR A 44 1.62 -0.26 25.04
CA TYR A 44 1.77 1.15 25.40
C TYR A 44 2.96 1.78 24.68
N PRO A 45 2.87 2.04 23.36
CA PRO A 45 3.99 2.58 22.61
C PRO A 45 4.08 4.09 22.81
N SER A 46 5.30 4.61 22.85
CA SER A 46 5.51 6.05 22.68
C SER A 46 5.14 6.47 21.25
N LYS A 47 4.81 7.76 21.07
CA LYS A 47 4.54 8.32 19.74
C LYS A 47 5.70 8.09 18.77
N ALA A 48 6.94 8.25 19.23
CA ALA A 48 8.14 8.05 18.42
C ALA A 48 8.32 6.60 17.96
N GLN A 49 8.02 5.63 18.84
CA GLN A 49 8.06 4.20 18.48
C GLN A 49 7.01 3.87 17.41
N LEU A 50 5.78 4.39 17.56
CA LEU A 50 4.73 4.22 16.56
C LEU A 50 5.10 4.87 15.23
N GLU A 51 5.63 6.10 15.24
CA GLU A 51 6.11 6.79 14.02
C GLU A 51 7.19 5.99 13.30
N TRP A 52 8.15 5.44 14.05
CA TRP A 52 9.20 4.60 13.50
C TRP A 52 8.62 3.34 12.83
N LYS A 53 7.69 2.64 13.49
CA LYS A 53 7.03 1.46 12.91
C LYS A 53 6.19 1.78 11.67
N LEU A 54 5.45 2.88 11.68
CA LEU A 54 4.71 3.33 10.51
C LEU A 54 5.64 3.60 9.33
N LYS A 55 6.83 4.17 9.57
CA LYS A 55 7.85 4.36 8.53
C LYS A 55 8.38 3.02 8.01
N GLN A 56 8.72 2.07 8.89
CA GLN A 56 9.19 0.73 8.50
C GLN A 56 8.15 -0.03 7.67
N TRP A 57 6.86 0.13 7.99
CA TRP A 57 5.77 -0.49 7.24
C TRP A 57 5.31 0.30 6.03
N TYR A 58 5.93 1.45 5.77
CA TYR A 58 5.58 2.36 4.69
C TYR A 58 4.14 2.91 4.78
N PHE A 59 3.57 3.00 5.99
CA PHE A 59 2.23 3.52 6.23
C PHE A 59 2.24 5.05 6.24
N THR A 60 1.94 5.65 5.10
CA THR A 60 1.91 7.10 4.88
C THR A 60 0.52 7.57 4.45
N LYS A 61 0.10 8.72 4.98
CA LYS A 61 -1.18 9.39 4.61
C LYS A 61 -1.01 10.45 3.52
N ASN A 62 0.20 11.00 3.43
CA ASN A 62 0.51 12.15 2.60
C ASN A 62 1.62 11.79 1.62
N MET A 63 1.55 12.40 0.43
CA MET A 63 2.58 12.32 -0.59
C MET A 63 3.51 13.54 -0.50
N GLY A 64 4.80 13.29 -0.68
CA GLY A 64 5.82 14.33 -0.80
C GLY A 64 5.81 14.97 -2.20
N VAL A 65 6.64 16.00 -2.38
CA VAL A 65 6.75 16.71 -3.67
C VAL A 65 7.19 15.77 -4.80
N MET A 66 8.14 14.87 -4.52
CA MET A 66 8.65 13.92 -5.53
C MET A 66 7.61 12.87 -5.92
N ASP A 67 6.83 12.36 -4.95
CA ASP A 67 5.69 11.49 -5.24
C ASP A 67 4.69 12.18 -6.16
N TRP A 68 4.35 13.43 -5.86
CA TRP A 68 3.43 14.19 -6.69
C TRP A 68 3.98 14.43 -8.09
N LYS A 69 5.28 14.73 -8.25
CA LYS A 69 5.91 14.81 -9.58
C LYS A 69 5.83 13.49 -10.35
N TYR A 70 6.01 12.36 -9.68
CA TYR A 70 5.82 11.04 -10.29
C TYR A 70 4.37 10.84 -10.73
N VAL A 71 3.40 11.11 -9.83
CA VAL A 71 1.95 11.03 -10.14
C VAL A 71 1.60 11.92 -11.32
N CYS A 72 2.11 13.15 -11.36
CA CYS A 72 1.89 14.11 -12.44
C CYS A 72 2.29 13.55 -13.80
N ASN A 73 3.53 13.07 -13.90
CA ASN A 73 4.06 12.51 -15.14
C ASN A 73 3.23 11.32 -15.61
N GLU A 74 2.94 10.39 -14.70
CA GLU A 74 2.17 9.19 -15.01
C GLU A 74 0.70 9.51 -15.36
N TYR A 75 0.10 10.50 -14.69
CA TYR A 75 -1.24 11.00 -14.96
C TYR A 75 -1.35 11.62 -16.35
N HIS A 76 -0.43 12.51 -16.73
CA HIS A 76 -0.38 13.09 -18.08
C HIS A 76 -0.14 12.01 -19.14
N ARG A 77 0.83 11.11 -18.91
CA ARG A 77 1.13 10.00 -19.83
C ARG A 77 -0.09 9.12 -20.09
N ARG A 78 -0.89 8.83 -19.07
CA ARG A 78 -2.12 8.02 -19.20
C ARG A 78 -3.26 8.79 -19.86
N LYS A 79 -3.42 10.06 -19.52
CA LYS A 79 -4.42 10.95 -20.13
C LYS A 79 -4.21 11.09 -21.63
N CYS A 80 -2.96 11.26 -22.09
CA CYS A 80 -2.62 11.28 -23.52
C CYS A 80 -2.99 9.98 -24.26
N LYS A 81 -3.07 8.86 -23.54
CA LYS A 81 -3.49 7.55 -24.08
C LYS A 81 -4.99 7.27 -23.90
N GLY A 82 -5.78 8.25 -23.44
CA GLY A 82 -7.20 8.09 -23.16
C GLY A 82 -7.53 7.16 -21.98
N LYS A 83 -6.57 6.90 -21.08
CA LYS A 83 -6.77 5.99 -19.94
C LYS A 83 -7.11 6.75 -18.66
N GLY A 84 -8.11 6.24 -17.94
CA GLY A 84 -8.42 6.69 -16.58
C GLY A 84 -7.30 6.36 -15.59
N SER A 85 -7.25 7.08 -14.46
CA SER A 85 -6.21 6.95 -13.45
C SER A 85 -6.81 6.80 -12.06
N LYS A 86 -6.51 5.69 -11.37
CA LYS A 86 -6.71 5.51 -9.92
C LYS A 86 -5.36 5.51 -9.24
N VAL A 87 -5.23 6.29 -8.17
CA VAL A 87 -4.00 6.42 -7.38
C VAL A 87 -4.26 5.84 -6.01
N TYR A 88 -3.35 5.00 -5.53
CA TYR A 88 -3.38 4.38 -4.22
C TYR A 88 -2.12 4.78 -3.46
N LEU A 89 -2.29 5.16 -2.20
CA LEU A 89 -1.19 5.45 -1.28
C LEU A 89 -1.33 4.52 -0.08
N SER A 90 -0.29 3.73 0.21
CA SER A 90 -0.34 2.75 1.31
C SER A 90 -1.48 1.74 1.17
N GLY A 91 -1.84 1.43 -0.08
CA GLY A 91 -2.97 0.57 -0.44
C GLY A 91 -4.35 1.23 -0.30
N ILE A 92 -4.44 2.48 0.17
CA ILE A 92 -5.70 3.22 0.28
C ILE A 92 -5.95 4.01 -1.03
N PRO A 93 -7.12 3.86 -1.67
CA PRO A 93 -7.45 4.64 -2.85
C PRO A 93 -7.62 6.12 -2.51
N LEU A 94 -6.92 6.99 -3.24
CA LEU A 94 -7.11 8.43 -3.14
C LEU A 94 -8.39 8.84 -3.89
N ARG A 95 -9.16 9.74 -3.27
CA ARG A 95 -10.34 10.33 -3.92
C ARG A 95 -9.93 11.11 -5.16
N THR A 96 -10.68 11.00 -6.25
CA THR A 96 -10.39 11.69 -7.52
C THR A 96 -10.16 13.19 -7.34
N LYS A 97 -11.02 13.86 -6.55
CA LYS A 97 -10.88 15.29 -6.22
C LYS A 97 -9.56 15.62 -5.50
N ALA A 98 -9.04 14.71 -4.68
CA ALA A 98 -7.76 14.91 -4.00
C ALA A 98 -6.58 14.77 -4.98
N VAL A 99 -6.65 13.79 -5.89
CA VAL A 99 -5.67 13.62 -6.96
C VAL A 99 -5.66 14.84 -7.88
N GLU A 100 -6.82 15.31 -8.33
CA GLU A 100 -6.93 16.52 -9.18
C GLU A 100 -6.35 17.76 -8.52
N ARG A 101 -6.64 17.97 -7.23
CA ARG A 101 -6.05 19.08 -6.46
C ARG A 101 -4.54 18.96 -6.34
N GLY A 102 -4.03 17.76 -6.06
CA GLY A 102 -2.59 17.54 -5.99
C GLY A 102 -1.92 17.75 -7.35
N VAL A 103 -2.49 17.19 -8.41
CA VAL A 103 -2.05 17.40 -9.79
C VAL A 103 -2.04 18.89 -10.13
N SER A 104 -3.10 19.62 -9.82
CA SER A 104 -3.17 21.08 -10.06
C SER A 104 -2.10 21.86 -9.31
N ARG A 105 -1.70 21.42 -8.11
CA ARG A 105 -0.68 22.10 -7.29
C ARG A 105 0.74 21.78 -7.75
N TYR A 106 0.99 20.53 -8.12
CA TYR A 106 2.36 20.02 -8.32
C TYR A 106 2.73 19.77 -9.79
N CYS A 107 1.76 19.73 -10.72
CA CYS A 107 2.02 19.49 -12.14
C CYS A 107 2.16 20.79 -12.96
N TYR A 108 2.48 21.92 -12.33
CA TYR A 108 2.87 23.09 -13.09
C TYR A 108 4.24 22.83 -13.73
N GLU A 109 4.25 22.67 -15.05
CA GLU A 109 5.45 22.48 -15.83
C GLU A 109 5.92 23.84 -16.35
N THR A 110 7.07 24.28 -15.86
CA THR A 110 7.69 25.54 -16.29
C THR A 110 8.03 25.46 -17.79
N ALA A 111 8.15 26.62 -18.46
CA ALA A 111 8.57 26.67 -19.86
C ALA A 111 9.93 25.97 -20.09
N ILE A 112 10.80 25.99 -19.08
CA ILE A 112 12.12 25.33 -19.08
C ILE A 112 11.95 23.80 -19.06
N GLU A 113 11.13 23.25 -18.16
CA GLU A 113 10.84 21.81 -18.09
C GLU A 113 10.21 21.27 -19.38
N LYS A 114 9.32 22.05 -20.02
CA LYS A 114 8.74 21.70 -21.33
C LYS A 114 9.80 21.61 -22.45
N THR A 115 10.81 22.47 -22.38
CA THR A 115 11.87 22.53 -23.40
C THR A 115 12.90 21.42 -23.16
N MET A 116 13.15 21.06 -21.90
CA MET A 116 13.98 19.93 -21.48
C MET A 116 13.20 18.60 -21.52
N ARG A 117 12.70 18.19 -22.70
CA ARG A 117 11.95 16.92 -22.86
C ARG A 117 12.81 15.64 -22.63
N HIS A 118 14.07 15.81 -22.26
CA HIS A 118 15.02 14.75 -21.90
C HIS A 118 15.20 14.55 -20.39
N VAL A 119 14.29 15.07 -19.54
CA VAL A 119 14.34 14.73 -18.12
C VAL A 119 14.05 13.22 -17.97
N PRO A 120 14.99 12.43 -17.45
CA PRO A 120 14.75 11.01 -17.22
C PRO A 120 13.55 10.87 -16.29
N LYS A 121 12.71 9.86 -16.58
CA LYS A 121 11.54 9.52 -15.78
C LYS A 121 11.93 9.60 -14.29
N PRO A 122 11.21 10.40 -13.47
CA PRO A 122 11.54 10.45 -12.05
C PRO A 122 11.55 9.01 -11.53
N PRO A 123 12.62 8.60 -10.82
CA PRO A 123 12.69 7.26 -10.26
C PRO A 123 11.42 7.01 -9.47
N MET A 124 10.92 5.77 -9.53
CA MET A 124 9.81 5.39 -8.67
C MET A 124 10.20 5.74 -7.24
N PRO A 125 9.35 6.42 -6.45
CA PRO A 125 9.69 6.70 -5.06
C PRO A 125 9.88 5.35 -4.35
N GLU A 126 11.13 4.94 -4.15
CA GLU A 126 11.51 3.68 -3.51
C GLU A 126 10.97 3.62 -2.06
N ASP A 127 10.78 4.79 -1.45
CA ASP A 127 10.44 4.93 -0.04
C ASP A 127 8.94 4.97 0.27
N GLN A 128 8.05 4.91 -0.75
CA GLN A 128 6.61 5.03 -0.53
C GLN A 128 5.77 4.04 -1.37
N PRO A 129 4.72 3.43 -0.79
CA PRO A 129 3.88 2.45 -1.46
C PRO A 129 2.82 3.16 -2.29
N LEU A 130 3.29 3.81 -3.36
CA LEU A 130 2.48 4.53 -4.33
C LEU A 130 2.19 3.62 -5.52
N LEU A 131 0.90 3.41 -5.80
CA LEU A 131 0.46 2.59 -6.93
C LEU A 131 -0.52 3.37 -7.80
N MET A 132 -0.27 3.40 -9.10
CA MET A 132 -1.16 4.03 -10.07
C MET A 132 -1.68 2.98 -11.05
N CYS A 133 -2.99 2.79 -11.11
CA CYS A 133 -3.64 1.76 -11.92
C CYS A 133 -4.66 2.36 -12.89
N THR A 134 -4.82 1.72 -14.06
CA THR A 134 -6.00 2.00 -14.88
C THR A 134 -7.15 1.30 -14.18
N PRO A 135 -8.27 1.99 -13.86
CA PRO A 135 -9.42 1.28 -13.31
C PRO A 135 -9.79 0.14 -14.26
N GLY A 136 -9.93 -1.08 -13.73
CA GLY A 136 -10.50 -2.17 -14.50
C GLY A 136 -11.90 -1.77 -15.01
N PRO A 137 -12.35 -2.32 -16.15
CA PRO A 137 -13.73 -2.12 -16.57
C PRO A 137 -14.65 -2.54 -15.43
N GLU A 138 -15.68 -1.74 -15.14
CA GLU A 138 -16.59 -1.88 -14.00
C GLU A 138 -17.22 -3.29 -13.92
N GLN A 139 -17.22 -4.02 -15.03
CA GLN A 139 -17.65 -5.42 -15.14
C GLN A 139 -16.76 -6.46 -14.43
N MET A 140 -15.60 -6.08 -13.90
CA MET A 140 -14.65 -7.01 -13.26
C MET A 140 -14.87 -7.21 -11.76
N ASN A 141 -15.95 -6.65 -11.19
CA ASN A 141 -16.46 -7.01 -9.85
C ASN A 141 -17.17 -8.38 -9.83
N ARG A 142 -17.04 -9.19 -10.88
CA ARG A 142 -17.43 -10.60 -10.84
C ARG A 142 -16.32 -11.39 -10.15
N PRO A 143 -16.61 -12.23 -9.14
CA PRO A 143 -15.61 -13.13 -8.61
C PRO A 143 -15.05 -13.96 -9.76
N CYS A 144 -13.73 -13.86 -9.99
CA CYS A 144 -13.05 -14.78 -10.88
C CYS A 144 -13.40 -16.20 -10.42
N ARG A 145 -14.02 -17.02 -11.28
CA ARG A 145 -14.26 -18.43 -10.95
C ARG A 145 -12.90 -19.10 -10.77
N LEU A 146 -12.49 -19.27 -9.52
CA LEU A 146 -11.23 -19.92 -9.13
C LEU A 146 -11.24 -21.42 -9.48
N ASP A 147 -12.42 -21.97 -9.75
CA ASP A 147 -12.66 -23.40 -9.92
C ASP A 147 -12.00 -24.01 -11.16
N ASN A 148 -11.53 -23.20 -12.11
CA ASN A 148 -10.95 -23.67 -13.38
C ASN A 148 -9.58 -23.07 -13.69
N ILE A 149 -8.86 -22.57 -12.70
CA ILE A 149 -7.51 -22.06 -12.91
C ILE A 149 -6.55 -23.27 -12.94
N PRO A 150 -5.93 -23.63 -14.10
CA PRO A 150 -5.25 -24.92 -14.26
C PRO A 150 -4.16 -25.19 -13.21
N TRP A 151 -3.35 -24.18 -12.90
CA TRP A 151 -2.28 -24.29 -11.90
C TRP A 151 -2.80 -24.38 -10.45
N LEU A 152 -4.00 -23.87 -10.17
CA LEU A 152 -4.66 -24.00 -8.87
C LEU A 152 -5.22 -25.42 -8.67
N LEU A 153 -5.71 -26.02 -9.76
CA LEU A 153 -6.14 -27.43 -9.80
C LEU A 153 -4.94 -28.38 -9.66
N SER A 154 -3.80 -28.06 -10.26
CA SER A 154 -2.56 -28.85 -10.13
C SER A 154 -2.08 -28.95 -8.67
N ARG A 155 -2.24 -27.89 -7.87
CA ARG A 155 -1.85 -27.90 -6.44
C ARG A 155 -2.71 -28.87 -5.63
N ARG A 156 -4.02 -28.89 -5.86
CA ARG A 156 -4.94 -29.85 -5.23
C ARG A 156 -4.60 -31.30 -5.62
N LEU A 157 -4.24 -31.54 -6.88
CA LEU A 157 -3.80 -32.85 -7.35
C LEU A 157 -2.51 -33.31 -6.67
N ILE A 158 -1.53 -32.42 -6.49
CA ILE A 158 -0.27 -32.74 -5.82
C ILE A 158 -0.50 -33.08 -4.33
N GLU A 159 -1.35 -32.33 -3.63
CA GLU A 159 -1.70 -32.60 -2.22
C GLU A 159 -2.38 -33.97 -2.06
N VAL A 160 -3.30 -34.35 -2.96
CA VAL A 160 -3.95 -35.67 -2.96
C VAL A 160 -2.97 -36.82 -3.23
N LEU A 161 -2.00 -36.61 -4.13
CA LEU A 161 -0.99 -37.62 -4.46
C LEU A 161 0.05 -37.81 -3.35
N GLN A 162 0.37 -36.75 -2.58
CA GLN A 162 1.25 -36.85 -1.41
C GLN A 162 0.59 -37.61 -0.25
N VAL A 163 -0.69 -37.33 0.04
CA VAL A 163 -1.47 -38.08 1.05
C VAL A 163 -1.57 -39.57 0.73
N SER A 164 -1.62 -39.91 -0.55
CA SER A 164 -1.72 -41.30 -1.03
C SER A 164 -0.39 -42.08 -0.88
N ARG A 165 0.76 -41.41 -0.97
CA ARG A 165 2.08 -42.05 -0.79
C ARG A 165 2.41 -42.33 0.67
N SER A 166 1.96 -41.49 1.61
CA SER A 166 2.18 -41.71 3.05
C SER A 166 1.40 -42.88 3.64
N LYS A 167 0.33 -43.34 2.95
CA LYS A 167 -0.47 -44.49 3.38
C LYS A 167 0.09 -45.84 2.93
N CYS A 168 1.07 -45.87 2.04
CA CYS A 168 1.65 -47.11 1.49
C CYS A 168 3.01 -47.49 2.10
N GLN A 169 3.45 -46.86 3.19
CA GLN A 169 4.74 -47.16 3.85
C GLN A 169 4.62 -47.81 5.24
N VAL A 170 3.43 -48.32 5.60
CA VAL A 170 3.27 -49.14 6.81
C VAL A 170 2.63 -50.47 6.43
N THR A 171 3.46 -51.42 6.04
CA THR A 171 3.33 -52.88 6.21
C THR A 171 4.66 -53.52 5.88
#